data_AF-A0A7V3QIN1-F1
#
_entry.id   AF-A0A7V3QIN1-F1
#
_cell.length_a   1.000
_cell.length_b   1.000
_cell.length_c   1.000
_cell.angle_alpha   90.00
_cell.angle_beta   90.00
_cell.angle_gamma   90.00
#
_symmetry.space_group_name_H-M   'P 1'
#
loop_
_entity.id
_entity.type
_entity.pdbx_description
1 polymer ?
#
loop_
_entity_poly.entity_id
_entity_poly.type
_entity_poly.pdbx_seq_one_letter_code
_entity_poly.pdbx_strand_id
1 'polypeptide(L)'
;MKKLSNFYKISQVSEELKDRLRSLKLIKLSDGRFDVMGDVGFYYLRLTSLLEIPIRIRRVTGDFYCNGNQLTTLEDAPERVDGGFLCYYNKLTTLKGAPKFVGGVFNCTWNNLTSLEGAPERVGGSFYCYHNQLTTLEGAPKYIGGDFDCGYNQLTTLEGAPKFVGGDFNCRFNHKRFTEEEVRKLVDVRGVVIA
;
A
#
# COMPACT_ATOMS: atom_id res chain seq x y z
N MET A 1 -8.78 15.60 -31.38
CA MET A 1 -8.31 14.54 -30.47
C MET A 1 -6.98 14.97 -29.85
N LYS A 2 -6.95 15.33 -28.56
CA LYS A 2 -5.68 15.66 -27.87
C LYS A 2 -4.92 14.34 -27.65
N LYS A 3 -3.67 14.25 -28.15
CA LYS A 3 -2.81 13.08 -28.00
C LYS A 3 -2.65 12.75 -26.50
N LEU A 4 -2.94 11.50 -26.13
CA LEU A 4 -2.75 10.93 -24.80
C LEU A 4 -1.28 10.99 -24.32
N SER A 5 -0.32 11.27 -25.21
CA SER A 5 1.12 11.30 -24.92
C SER A 5 1.56 12.34 -23.89
N ASN A 6 0.78 13.40 -23.64
CA ASN A 6 1.20 14.50 -22.76
C ASN A 6 0.81 14.29 -21.28
N PHE A 7 0.16 13.17 -20.93
CA PHE A 7 -0.32 12.91 -19.56
C PHE A 7 0.51 11.88 -18.80
N TYR A 8 1.46 11.21 -19.47
CA TYR A 8 2.27 10.15 -18.89
C TYR A 8 3.71 10.61 -18.71
N LYS A 9 4.33 10.28 -17.58
CA LYS A 9 5.66 10.79 -17.22
C LYS A 9 6.84 10.13 -17.96
N ILE A 10 6.63 9.03 -18.68
CA ILE A 10 7.75 8.16 -19.10
C ILE A 10 7.85 8.10 -20.63
N SER A 11 9.03 8.41 -21.17
CA SER A 11 9.35 8.41 -22.62
C SER A 11 9.56 7.02 -23.22
N GLN A 12 9.47 5.95 -22.42
CA GLN A 12 9.63 4.54 -22.83
C GLN A 12 8.61 3.63 -22.13
N VAL A 13 7.32 3.96 -22.28
CA VAL A 13 6.23 3.10 -21.80
C VAL A 13 6.17 1.84 -22.69
N SER A 14 6.18 0.63 -22.10
CA SER A 14 5.91 -0.60 -22.85
C SER A 14 4.52 -0.52 -23.50
N GLU A 15 4.31 -1.17 -24.66
CA GLU A 15 2.98 -1.20 -25.27
C GLU A 15 1.93 -1.81 -24.33
N GLU A 16 2.32 -2.79 -23.51
CA GLU A 16 1.45 -3.34 -22.47
C GLU A 16 0.94 -2.26 -21.50
N LEU A 17 1.83 -1.40 -20.99
CA LEU A 17 1.41 -0.34 -20.07
C LEU A 17 0.59 0.74 -20.80
N LYS A 18 0.89 1.05 -22.07
CA LYS A 18 0.04 1.95 -22.87
C LYS A 18 -1.37 1.38 -23.03
N ASP A 19 -1.52 0.09 -23.27
CA ASP A 19 -2.83 -0.55 -23.43
C ASP A 19 -3.62 -0.58 -22.12
N ARG A 20 -2.95 -0.86 -21.00
CA ARG A 20 -3.53 -0.74 -19.66
C ARG A 20 -4.01 0.69 -19.38
N LEU A 21 -3.24 1.70 -19.77
CA LEU A 21 -3.63 3.11 -19.59
C LEU A 21 -4.79 3.52 -20.51
N ARG A 22 -4.84 3.00 -21.74
CA ARG A 22 -5.94 3.26 -22.70
C ARG A 22 -7.26 2.64 -22.27
N SER A 23 -7.23 1.54 -21.50
CA SER A 23 -8.45 0.87 -21.04
C SER A 23 -9.07 1.52 -19.79
N LEU A 24 -8.35 2.41 -19.11
CA LEU A 24 -8.86 3.10 -17.92
C LEU A 24 -10.02 4.02 -18.26
N LYS A 25 -11.06 3.99 -17.41
CA LYS A 25 -12.16 4.95 -17.44
C LYS A 25 -11.78 6.20 -16.64
N LEU A 26 -11.17 7.16 -17.34
CA LEU A 26 -10.60 8.36 -16.74
C LEU A 26 -11.59 9.54 -16.74
N ILE A 27 -11.69 10.24 -15.61
CA ILE A 27 -12.28 11.57 -15.49
C ILE A 27 -11.14 12.55 -15.18
N LYS A 28 -10.85 13.45 -16.12
CA LYS A 28 -9.79 14.45 -15.95
C LYS A 28 -10.28 15.63 -15.12
N LEU A 29 -9.48 16.03 -14.13
CA LEU A 29 -9.74 17.16 -13.24
C LEU A 29 -9.08 18.44 -13.76
N SER A 30 -9.52 19.58 -13.25
CA SER A 30 -8.99 20.90 -13.62
C SER A 30 -7.52 21.10 -13.24
N ASP A 31 -7.05 20.45 -12.18
CA ASP A 31 -5.67 20.47 -11.71
C ASP A 31 -4.73 19.51 -12.47
N GLY A 32 -5.25 18.81 -13.48
CA GLY A 32 -4.50 17.88 -14.32
C GLY A 32 -4.40 16.45 -13.78
N ARG A 33 -4.95 16.14 -12.60
CA ARG A 33 -5.07 14.76 -12.09
C ARG A 33 -6.28 14.04 -12.68
N PHE A 34 -6.40 12.76 -12.37
CA PHE A 34 -7.49 11.90 -12.84
C PHE A 34 -8.22 11.19 -11.70
N ASP A 35 -9.53 11.05 -11.83
CA ASP A 35 -10.29 10.01 -11.13
C ASP A 35 -10.47 8.80 -12.05
N VAL A 36 -10.28 7.60 -11.52
CA VAL A 36 -10.46 6.34 -12.25
C VAL A 36 -11.68 5.61 -11.74
N MET A 37 -12.61 5.28 -12.64
CA MET A 37 -13.77 4.45 -12.35
C MET A 37 -13.43 2.98 -12.59
N GLY A 38 -13.33 2.22 -11.50
CA GLY A 38 -12.92 0.80 -11.51
C GLY A 38 -11.44 0.62 -11.13
N ASP A 39 -10.89 -0.51 -11.53
CA ASP A 39 -9.55 -0.95 -11.12
C ASP A 39 -8.43 -0.32 -11.96
N VAL A 40 -7.25 -0.18 -11.35
CA VAL A 40 -6.01 0.24 -12.02
C VAL A 40 -4.97 -0.84 -11.88
N GLY A 41 -4.54 -1.42 -13.01
CA GLY A 41 -3.59 -2.52 -13.04
C GLY A 41 -2.21 -2.14 -13.59
N PHE A 42 -1.25 -1.83 -12.73
CA PHE A 42 0.18 -1.61 -13.03
C PHE A 42 1.07 -2.69 -12.41
N TYR A 43 0.65 -3.95 -12.44
CA TYR A 43 1.37 -5.07 -11.83
C TYR A 43 2.22 -5.84 -12.84
N TYR A 44 3.34 -6.41 -12.38
CA TYR A 44 4.19 -7.34 -13.13
C TYR A 44 4.49 -6.93 -14.59
N LEU A 45 4.88 -5.67 -14.81
CA LEU A 45 5.22 -5.17 -16.15
C LEU A 45 6.57 -5.77 -16.59
N ARG A 46 6.50 -6.97 -17.18
CA ARG A 46 7.66 -7.72 -17.68
C ARG A 46 8.36 -6.85 -18.72
N LEU A 47 9.61 -6.46 -18.45
CA LEU A 47 10.55 -5.69 -19.30
C LEU A 47 10.66 -4.17 -19.03
N THR A 48 9.80 -3.57 -18.20
CA THR A 48 9.99 -2.19 -17.73
C THR A 48 9.85 -2.17 -16.22
N SER A 49 10.97 -2.20 -15.52
CA SER A 49 11.05 -1.96 -14.09
C SER A 49 10.43 -0.60 -13.77
N LEU A 50 9.14 -0.56 -13.48
CA LEU A 50 8.46 0.69 -13.15
C LEU A 50 9.10 1.22 -11.86
N LEU A 51 9.73 2.39 -11.95
CA LEU A 51 10.38 3.05 -10.82
C LEU A 51 9.42 4.00 -10.08
N GLU A 52 8.44 4.54 -10.81
CA GLU A 52 7.42 5.48 -10.31
C GLU A 52 6.06 5.24 -11.00
N ILE A 53 4.97 5.70 -10.39
CA ILE A 53 3.62 5.58 -10.97
C ILE A 53 3.49 6.53 -12.18
N PRO A 54 3.04 6.06 -13.36
CA PRO A 54 3.19 6.79 -14.61
C PRO A 54 2.11 7.85 -14.87
N ILE A 55 1.10 7.93 -13.99
CA ILE A 55 -0.07 8.81 -14.12
C ILE A 55 -0.44 9.38 -12.75
N ARG A 56 -0.79 10.67 -12.71
CA ARG A 56 -1.20 11.36 -11.49
C ARG A 56 -2.68 11.13 -11.23
N ILE A 57 -2.99 10.15 -10.38
CA ILE A 57 -4.37 9.80 -10.02
C ILE A 57 -4.70 10.45 -8.68
N ARG A 58 -5.89 11.01 -8.56
CA ARG A 58 -6.42 11.52 -7.29
C ARG A 58 -7.20 10.44 -6.56
N ARG A 59 -8.15 9.79 -7.27
CA ARG A 59 -9.03 8.76 -6.70
C ARG A 59 -9.19 7.56 -7.62
N VAL A 60 -9.30 6.39 -7.02
CA VAL A 60 -9.68 5.12 -7.67
C VAL A 60 -10.87 4.53 -6.93
N THR A 61 -11.93 4.17 -7.66
CA THR A 61 -13.14 3.57 -7.04
C THR A 61 -13.06 2.05 -6.89
N GLY A 62 -12.17 1.40 -7.64
CA GLY A 62 -11.85 -0.01 -7.49
C GLY A 62 -10.52 -0.21 -6.77
N ASP A 63 -9.82 -1.28 -7.13
CA ASP A 63 -8.51 -1.65 -6.62
C ASP A 63 -7.38 -0.97 -7.39
N PHE A 64 -6.27 -0.68 -6.71
CA PHE A 64 -5.04 -0.19 -7.32
C PHE A 64 -3.92 -1.20 -7.12
N TYR A 65 -3.45 -1.78 -8.23
CA TYR A 65 -2.42 -2.79 -8.26
C TYR A 65 -1.13 -2.17 -8.83
N CYS A 66 -0.07 -2.14 -8.03
CA CYS A 66 1.28 -1.74 -8.47
C CYS A 66 2.37 -2.71 -8.00
N ASN A 67 1.96 -3.92 -7.62
CA ASN A 67 2.82 -4.99 -7.10
C ASN A 67 3.71 -5.62 -8.16
N GLY A 68 4.84 -6.21 -7.73
CA GLY A 68 5.73 -6.96 -8.60
C GLY A 68 6.51 -6.11 -9.58
N ASN A 69 6.94 -4.91 -9.17
CA ASN A 69 7.75 -3.99 -9.96
C ASN A 69 9.07 -3.68 -9.23
N GLN A 70 9.65 -2.51 -9.50
CA GLN A 70 10.88 -2.02 -8.87
C GLN A 70 10.65 -0.62 -8.27
N LEU A 71 9.41 -0.34 -7.84
CA LEU A 71 9.04 0.96 -7.30
C LEU A 71 9.90 1.24 -6.07
N THR A 72 10.51 2.42 -6.06
CA THR A 72 11.25 2.96 -4.91
C THR A 72 10.46 4.04 -4.19
N THR A 73 9.36 4.53 -4.80
CA THR A 73 8.47 5.55 -4.27
C THR A 73 7.01 5.25 -4.64
N LEU A 74 6.09 5.72 -3.80
CA LEU A 74 4.65 5.78 -4.10
C LEU A 74 4.20 7.20 -4.45
N GLU A 75 5.13 8.08 -4.82
CA GLU A 75 4.78 9.40 -5.34
C GLU A 75 3.82 9.26 -6.54
N ASP A 76 2.82 10.14 -6.58
CA ASP A 76 1.69 10.12 -7.52
C ASP A 76 0.76 8.90 -7.43
N ALA A 77 0.88 8.06 -6.40
CA ALA A 77 -0.20 7.13 -6.05
C ALA A 77 -1.49 7.90 -5.74
N PRO A 78 -2.67 7.28 -5.96
CA PRO A 78 -3.94 7.89 -5.59
C PRO A 78 -3.98 8.32 -4.13
N GLU A 79 -4.54 9.50 -3.87
CA GLU A 79 -4.78 9.98 -2.49
C GLU A 79 -5.85 9.14 -1.77
N ARG A 80 -6.78 8.57 -2.54
CA ARG A 80 -7.88 7.74 -2.05
C ARG A 80 -8.14 6.55 -2.96
N VAL A 81 -8.24 5.36 -2.36
CA VAL A 81 -8.66 4.13 -3.02
C VAL A 81 -9.87 3.56 -2.28
N ASP A 82 -10.99 3.38 -2.96
CA ASP A 82 -12.19 2.82 -2.35
C ASP A 82 -12.10 1.28 -2.21
N GLY A 83 -11.36 0.61 -3.10
CA GLY A 83 -10.96 -0.80 -2.99
C GLY A 83 -9.64 -0.98 -2.23
N GLY A 84 -8.87 -2.00 -2.62
CA GLY A 84 -7.55 -2.33 -2.09
C GLY A 84 -6.40 -1.61 -2.80
N PHE A 85 -5.30 -1.40 -2.09
CA PHE A 85 -4.04 -0.88 -2.61
C PHE A 85 -2.93 -1.92 -2.42
N LEU A 86 -2.43 -2.47 -3.53
CA LEU A 86 -1.52 -3.61 -3.54
C LEU A 86 -0.18 -3.22 -4.15
N CYS A 87 0.83 -2.98 -3.30
CA CYS A 87 2.18 -2.54 -3.67
C CYS A 87 3.28 -3.53 -3.26
N TYR A 88 2.92 -4.78 -2.98
CA TYR A 88 3.84 -5.83 -2.55
C TYR A 88 4.85 -6.22 -3.65
N TYR A 89 6.00 -6.82 -3.27
CA TYR A 89 7.12 -7.11 -4.18
C TYR A 89 7.62 -5.87 -4.94
N ASN A 90 8.13 -4.88 -4.20
CA ASN A 90 8.79 -3.68 -4.74
C ASN A 90 10.08 -3.40 -3.94
N LYS A 91 10.65 -2.19 -4.07
CA LYS A 91 11.86 -1.74 -3.38
C LYS A 91 11.59 -0.52 -2.49
N LEU A 92 10.37 -0.41 -1.96
CA LEU A 92 9.98 0.72 -1.13
C LEU A 92 10.73 0.68 0.20
N THR A 93 11.26 1.82 0.64
CA THR A 93 11.88 1.98 1.97
C THR A 93 10.98 2.74 2.95
N THR A 94 9.95 3.42 2.43
CA THR A 94 8.92 4.16 3.16
C THR A 94 7.61 4.10 2.37
N LEU A 95 6.48 4.39 3.03
CA LEU A 95 5.16 4.49 2.42
C LEU A 95 4.77 5.94 2.07
N LYS A 96 5.71 6.90 2.11
CA LYS A 96 5.45 8.28 1.66
C LYS A 96 4.86 8.29 0.24
N GLY A 97 3.75 9.00 0.09
CA GLY A 97 2.97 9.06 -1.16
C GLY A 97 1.82 8.05 -1.23
N ALA A 98 1.74 7.06 -0.33
CA ALA A 98 0.61 6.12 -0.29
C ALA A 98 -0.74 6.83 -0.08
N PRO A 99 -1.86 6.19 -0.47
CA PRO A 99 -3.20 6.70 -0.21
C PRO A 99 -3.43 6.98 1.28
N LYS A 100 -4.08 8.09 1.60
CA LYS A 100 -4.48 8.41 2.97
C LYS A 100 -5.64 7.55 3.46
N PHE A 101 -6.47 7.08 2.53
CA PHE A 101 -7.61 6.21 2.78
C PHE A 101 -7.62 5.04 1.81
N VAL A 102 -7.75 3.83 2.36
CA VAL A 102 -7.97 2.59 1.60
C VAL A 102 -9.19 1.87 2.18
N GLY A 103 -10.21 1.65 1.35
CA GLY A 103 -11.45 1.01 1.79
C GLY A 103 -11.33 -0.51 1.94
N GLY A 104 -10.46 -1.14 1.15
CA GLY A 104 -10.15 -2.57 1.18
C GLY A 104 -8.81 -2.88 1.85
N VAL A 105 -8.07 -3.84 1.27
CA VAL A 105 -6.77 -4.30 1.77
C VAL A 105 -5.67 -3.32 1.38
N PHE A 106 -4.77 -3.01 2.31
CA PHE A 106 -3.49 -2.37 2.01
C PHE A 106 -2.36 -3.39 2.17
N ASN A 107 -1.68 -3.74 1.08
CA ASN A 107 -0.61 -4.74 1.10
C ASN A 107 0.71 -4.16 0.61
N CYS A 108 1.67 -4.00 1.52
CA CYS A 108 3.03 -3.56 1.26
C CYS A 108 4.09 -4.63 1.61
N THR A 109 3.69 -5.89 1.69
CA THR A 109 4.56 -7.04 1.96
C THR A 109 5.73 -7.12 0.96
N TRP A 110 6.86 -7.68 1.39
CA TRP A 110 8.02 -7.92 0.52
C TRP A 110 8.54 -6.63 -0.10
N ASN A 111 8.91 -5.70 0.78
CA ASN A 111 9.59 -4.45 0.46
C ASN A 111 10.82 -4.31 1.37
N ASN A 112 11.42 -3.12 1.37
CA ASN A 112 12.57 -2.77 2.19
C ASN A 112 12.18 -1.72 3.25
N LEU A 113 10.93 -1.75 3.73
CA LEU A 113 10.41 -0.73 4.64
C LEU A 113 11.14 -0.80 5.99
N THR A 114 11.64 0.35 6.45
CA THR A 114 12.23 0.51 7.78
C THR A 114 11.29 1.22 8.75
N SER A 115 10.26 1.90 8.24
CA SER A 115 9.14 2.45 9.00
C SER A 115 7.84 2.34 8.19
N LEU A 116 6.70 2.52 8.88
CA LEU A 116 5.39 2.63 8.24
C LEU A 116 5.00 4.10 8.03
N GLU A 117 5.93 5.05 8.15
CA GLU A 117 5.66 6.46 7.91
C GLU A 117 5.11 6.68 6.48
N GLY A 118 3.96 7.34 6.40
CA GLY A 118 3.22 7.56 5.16
C GLY A 118 2.13 6.53 4.87
N ALA A 119 1.96 5.48 5.70
CA ALA A 119 0.85 4.55 5.56
C ALA A 119 -0.53 5.25 5.65
N PRO A 120 -1.61 4.63 5.16
CA PRO A 120 -2.96 5.18 5.29
C PRO A 120 -3.33 5.43 6.75
N GLU A 121 -4.08 6.50 7.00
CA GLU A 121 -4.57 6.81 8.36
C GLU A 121 -5.60 5.78 8.83
N ARG A 122 -6.39 5.27 7.87
CA ARG A 122 -7.44 4.27 8.07
C ARG A 122 -7.47 3.27 6.91
N VAL A 123 -7.59 2.00 7.28
CA VAL A 123 -7.77 0.88 6.34
C VAL A 123 -9.06 0.16 6.69
N GLY A 124 -9.97 0.06 5.71
CA GLY A 124 -11.26 -0.60 5.90
C GLY A 124 -11.17 -2.12 5.94
N GLY A 125 -10.22 -2.71 5.21
CA GLY A 125 -9.89 -4.14 5.26
C GLY A 125 -8.64 -4.42 6.07
N SER A 126 -7.84 -5.39 5.60
CA SER A 126 -6.59 -5.82 6.24
C SER A 126 -5.39 -4.96 5.84
N PHE A 127 -4.41 -4.84 6.74
CA PHE A 127 -3.12 -4.21 6.47
C PHE A 127 -1.99 -5.23 6.64
N TYR A 128 -1.26 -5.47 5.55
CA TYR A 128 -0.18 -6.45 5.50
C TYR A 128 1.14 -5.76 5.21
N CYS A 129 2.08 -5.88 6.17
CA CYS A 129 3.45 -5.35 6.08
C CYS A 129 4.52 -6.39 6.44
N TYR A 130 4.18 -7.68 6.41
CA TYR A 130 5.12 -8.76 6.70
C TYR A 130 6.26 -8.83 5.67
N HIS A 131 7.40 -9.43 6.05
CA HIS A 131 8.64 -9.43 5.24
C HIS A 131 9.13 -8.02 4.88
N ASN A 132 9.46 -7.24 5.90
CA ASN A 132 10.11 -5.93 5.79
C ASN A 132 11.25 -5.84 6.83
N GLN A 133 11.76 -4.64 7.11
CA GLN A 133 12.87 -4.37 8.03
C GLN A 133 12.43 -3.46 9.19
N LEU A 134 11.16 -3.55 9.59
CA LEU A 134 10.58 -2.72 10.65
C LEU A 134 11.17 -3.09 12.01
N THR A 135 11.58 -2.09 12.80
CA THR A 135 12.03 -2.26 14.19
C THR A 135 10.99 -1.80 15.23
N THR A 136 10.07 -0.92 14.79
CA THR A 136 8.86 -0.50 15.50
C THR A 136 7.66 -0.49 14.52
N LEU A 137 6.46 -0.21 15.01
CA LEU A 137 5.26 -0.04 14.19
C LEU A 137 4.90 1.44 14.00
N GLU A 138 5.84 2.36 14.24
CA GLU A 138 5.59 3.79 14.07
C GLU A 138 5.13 4.11 12.64
N GLY A 139 4.03 4.88 12.55
CA GLY A 139 3.36 5.21 11.30
C GLY A 139 2.28 4.22 10.86
N ALA A 140 2.06 3.11 11.57
CA ALA A 140 0.97 2.18 11.25
C ALA A 140 -0.41 2.87 11.27
N PRO A 141 -1.39 2.38 10.47
CA PRO A 141 -2.76 2.87 10.53
C PRO A 141 -3.33 2.75 11.95
N LYS A 142 -4.07 3.76 12.41
CA LYS A 142 -4.68 3.73 13.75
C LYS A 142 -5.85 2.78 13.83
N TYR A 143 -6.58 2.61 12.73
CA TYR A 143 -7.75 1.75 12.61
C TYR A 143 -7.59 0.83 11.40
N ILE A 144 -7.72 -0.47 11.66
CA ILE A 144 -7.72 -1.53 10.65
C ILE A 144 -8.99 -2.36 10.85
N GLY A 145 -9.83 -2.43 9.82
CA GLY A 145 -11.10 -3.15 9.90
C GLY A 145 -10.98 -4.67 9.82
N GLY A 146 -9.93 -5.17 9.15
CA GLY A 146 -9.61 -6.59 9.05
C GLY A 146 -8.37 -6.96 9.83
N ASP A 147 -7.52 -7.80 9.23
CA ASP A 147 -6.32 -8.34 9.87
C ASP A 147 -5.16 -7.34 9.82
N PHE A 148 -4.27 -7.45 10.80
CA PHE A 148 -2.98 -6.78 10.78
C PHE A 148 -1.86 -7.81 10.86
N ASP A 149 -1.06 -7.93 9.80
CA ASP A 149 0.10 -8.82 9.76
C ASP A 149 1.39 -8.02 9.61
N CYS A 150 2.16 -7.99 10.70
CA CYS A 150 3.50 -7.41 10.78
C CYS A 150 4.58 -8.47 11.07
N GLY A 151 4.29 -9.75 10.81
CA GLY A 151 5.24 -10.83 11.01
C GLY A 151 6.48 -10.71 10.11
N TYR A 152 7.52 -11.50 10.38
CA TYR A 152 8.76 -11.50 9.59
C TYR A 152 9.37 -10.09 9.43
N ASN A 153 9.54 -9.40 10.55
CA ASN A 153 10.19 -8.10 10.66
C ASN A 153 11.31 -8.17 11.72
N GLN A 154 11.82 -7.02 12.16
CA GLN A 154 12.86 -6.90 13.18
C GLN A 154 12.33 -6.20 14.44
N LEU A 155 11.03 -6.33 14.72
CA LEU A 155 10.39 -5.59 15.81
C LEU A 155 10.99 -5.98 17.17
N THR A 156 11.40 -4.96 17.93
CA THR A 156 11.84 -5.10 19.33
C THR A 156 10.78 -4.58 20.31
N THR A 157 9.84 -3.79 19.80
CA THR A 157 8.70 -3.20 20.51
C THR A 157 7.48 -3.15 19.58
N LEU A 158 6.28 -2.99 20.17
CA LEU A 158 5.03 -2.72 19.46
C LEU A 158 4.65 -1.24 19.53
N GLU A 159 5.61 -0.36 19.83
CA GLU A 159 5.41 1.07 19.76
C GLU A 159 4.92 1.49 18.37
N GLY A 160 3.91 2.35 18.34
CA GLY A 160 3.25 2.75 17.10
C GLY A 160 2.20 1.78 16.57
N ALA A 161 1.95 0.65 17.24
CA ALA A 161 0.93 -0.31 16.82
C ALA A 161 -0.46 0.35 16.62
N PRO A 162 -1.31 -0.22 15.73
CA PRO A 162 -2.69 0.18 15.57
C PRO A 162 -3.43 0.26 16.91
N LYS A 163 -4.44 1.11 17.03
CA LYS A 163 -5.29 1.16 18.23
C LYS A 163 -6.40 0.12 18.20
N PHE A 164 -6.88 -0.19 16.99
CA PHE A 164 -7.94 -1.15 16.76
C PHE A 164 -7.62 -2.02 15.55
N VAL A 165 -7.81 -3.33 15.72
CA VAL A 165 -7.74 -4.35 14.68
C VAL A 165 -9.01 -5.21 14.76
N GLY A 166 -9.82 -5.16 13.71
CA GLY A 166 -11.10 -5.87 13.64
C GLY A 166 -10.98 -7.37 13.37
N GLY A 167 -9.84 -7.82 12.83
CA GLY A 167 -9.51 -9.22 12.59
C GLY A 167 -8.37 -9.72 13.47
N ASP A 168 -7.53 -10.58 12.89
CA ASP A 168 -6.39 -11.18 13.58
C ASP A 168 -5.19 -10.22 13.64
N PHE A 169 -4.36 -10.36 14.68
CA PHE A 169 -3.11 -9.62 14.82
C PHE A 169 -1.94 -10.61 14.81
N ASN A 170 -1.14 -10.60 13.75
CA ASN A 170 0.03 -11.46 13.61
C ASN A 170 1.34 -10.66 13.72
N CYS A 171 2.15 -10.97 14.72
CA CYS A 171 3.49 -10.40 14.92
C CYS A 171 4.58 -11.46 15.09
N ARG A 172 4.34 -12.69 14.61
CA ARG A 172 5.33 -13.77 14.67
C ARG A 172 6.59 -13.47 13.87
N PHE A 173 7.66 -14.17 14.21
CA PHE A 173 8.94 -14.10 13.50
C PHE A 173 9.51 -12.67 13.48
N ASN A 174 9.42 -11.99 14.61
CA ASN A 174 10.10 -10.73 14.88
C ASN A 174 11.34 -10.95 15.75
N HIS A 175 12.17 -9.92 15.90
CA HIS A 175 13.37 -10.01 16.75
C HIS A 175 13.00 -10.32 18.21
N LYS A 176 11.99 -9.62 18.74
CA LYS A 176 11.32 -9.99 19.98
C LYS A 176 10.18 -10.96 19.70
N ARG A 177 10.06 -12.00 20.53
CA ARG A 177 8.85 -12.83 20.63
C ARG A 177 7.87 -12.15 21.58
N PHE A 178 6.77 -11.65 21.03
CA PHE A 178 5.73 -11.00 21.83
C PHE A 178 4.78 -12.04 22.43
N THR A 179 4.10 -11.67 23.51
CA THR A 179 2.98 -12.47 24.03
C THR A 179 1.64 -11.85 23.64
N GLU A 180 0.58 -12.65 23.64
CA GLU A 180 -0.78 -12.14 23.43
C GLU A 180 -1.15 -11.04 24.44
N GLU A 181 -0.74 -11.21 25.70
CA GLU A 181 -0.97 -10.20 26.75
C GLU A 181 -0.30 -8.86 26.42
N GLU A 182 0.94 -8.87 25.89
CA GLU A 182 1.63 -7.66 25.47
C GLU A 182 0.91 -6.94 24.32
N VAL A 183 0.37 -7.69 23.35
CA VAL A 183 -0.40 -7.11 22.24
C VAL A 183 -1.70 -6.50 22.76
N ARG A 184 -2.48 -7.25 23.54
CA ARG A 184 -3.80 -6.82 24.03
C ARG A 184 -3.73 -5.66 25.03
N LYS A 185 -2.59 -5.44 25.69
CA LYS A 185 -2.35 -4.23 26.49
C LYS A 185 -2.29 -2.95 25.64
N LEU A 186 -1.92 -3.05 24.37
CA LEU A 186 -1.66 -1.91 23.49
C LEU A 186 -2.73 -1.72 22.41
N VAL A 187 -3.38 -2.81 21.99
CA VAL A 187 -4.25 -2.88 20.82
C VAL A 187 -5.58 -3.56 21.19
N ASP A 188 -6.71 -2.95 20.81
CA ASP A 188 -8.01 -3.63 20.80
C ASP A 188 -8.09 -4.56 19.58
N VAL A 189 -7.80 -5.85 19.79
CA VAL A 189 -7.85 -6.90 18.76
C VAL A 189 -9.10 -7.74 18.94
N ARG A 190 -9.95 -7.79 17.93
CA ARG A 190 -11.19 -8.59 17.96
C ARG A 190 -10.99 -10.06 17.60
N GLY A 191 -10.00 -10.36 16.76
CA GLY A 191 -9.63 -11.72 16.39
C GLY A 191 -8.59 -12.36 17.32
N VAL A 192 -7.89 -13.34 16.74
CA VAL A 192 -6.81 -14.09 17.38
C VAL A 192 -5.52 -13.28 17.34
N VAL A 193 -4.78 -13.30 18.45
CA VAL A 193 -3.41 -12.79 18.46
C VAL A 193 -2.44 -13.95 18.19
N ILE A 194 -1.66 -13.79 17.14
CA ILE A 194 -0.67 -14.76 16.68
C ILE A 194 0.71 -14.17 16.96
N ALA A 195 1.28 -14.51 18.13
CA ALA A 195 2.56 -13.99 18.64
C ALA A 195 3.58 -15.10 18.97
#